data_AF-A0A833YHY4-F1
#
_entry.id   AF-A0A833YHY4-F1
#
_cell.length_a   1.000
_cell.length_b   1.000
_cell.length_c   1.000
_cell.angle_alpha   90.00
_cell.angle_beta   90.00
_cell.angle_gamma   90.00
#
_symmetry.space_group_name_H-M   'P 1'
#
loop_
_entity.id
_entity.type
_entity.pdbx_description
1 polymer ?
#
loop_
_entity_poly.entity_id
_entity_poly.type
_entity_poly.pdbx_seq_one_letter_code
_entity_poly.pdbx_strand_id
1 'polypeptide(L)'
;MSAGEGSGAEEEFLRQLAGLLKELHCPDRALCGGDCATALQKPGACLRLLRFLCTELQASRLLCLRPRRDPSPAEPLPSGEGIEEEAGMVQELVLTLQALGLPRPMLGTLASRLLRDIHAKVLELLPSLPPGSLQPLLTYSLDAPRWEALESLCQSLRGQYCCRRCLLLKRLDLTTSAFHWSDRAKAQGEAIKTVLTPIRKALTPETDVSIAHVLAARADLSRLVPATSKSARQGTCCAINKVLMGNMPDRGGRPNELEAPMPSWQSRREDGGGRKAGRQCWGRKKKKK
;
A
#
# COMPACT_ATOMS: atom_id res chain seq x y z
N MET A 1 37.82 -26.57 -39.53
CA MET A 1 36.78 -25.74 -40.16
C MET A 1 35.46 -26.05 -39.47
N SER A 2 34.92 -25.13 -38.68
CA SER A 2 33.50 -25.13 -38.30
C SER A 2 33.12 -23.70 -37.95
N ALA A 3 32.78 -22.94 -38.99
CA ALA A 3 32.17 -21.62 -38.91
C ALA A 3 30.78 -21.81 -39.53
N GLY A 4 29.77 -22.10 -38.71
CA GLY A 4 28.45 -22.49 -39.23
C GLY A 4 27.26 -22.18 -38.32
N GLU A 5 27.43 -22.12 -36.99
CA GLU A 5 26.28 -21.93 -36.08
C GLU A 5 25.95 -20.46 -35.74
N GLY A 6 26.81 -19.49 -36.08
CA GLY A 6 26.60 -18.08 -35.74
C GLY A 6 25.64 -17.31 -36.67
N SER A 7 25.60 -17.66 -37.96
CA SER A 7 24.87 -16.88 -38.98
C SER A 7 23.34 -16.96 -38.82
N GLY A 8 22.82 -18.13 -38.44
CA GLY A 8 21.37 -18.35 -38.35
C GLY A 8 20.70 -17.63 -37.18
N ALA A 9 21.39 -17.48 -36.06
CA ALA A 9 20.86 -16.77 -34.89
C ALA A 9 20.76 -15.25 -35.13
N GLU A 10 21.72 -14.69 -35.87
CA GLU A 10 21.74 -13.28 -36.23
C GLU A 10 20.62 -12.94 -37.23
N GLU A 11 20.45 -13.76 -38.26
CA GLU A 11 19.35 -13.61 -39.22
C GLU A 11 17.97 -13.73 -38.57
N GLU A 12 17.81 -14.66 -37.62
CA GLU A 12 16.57 -14.81 -36.86
C GLU A 12 16.27 -13.60 -35.98
N PHE A 13 17.27 -13.09 -35.27
CA PHE A 13 17.15 -11.87 -34.46
C PHE A 13 16.74 -10.66 -35.32
N LEU A 14 17.36 -10.48 -36.48
CA LEU A 14 17.05 -9.36 -37.38
C LEU A 14 15.63 -9.45 -37.94
N ARG A 15 15.16 -10.67 -38.23
CA ARG A 15 13.78 -10.93 -38.68
C ARG A 15 12.77 -10.60 -37.58
N GLN A 16 13.04 -11.00 -36.33
CA GLN A 16 12.20 -10.68 -35.18
C GLN A 16 12.19 -9.18 -34.89
N LEU A 17 13.35 -8.53 -34.94
CA LEU A 17 13.49 -7.08 -34.74
C LEU A 17 12.69 -6.30 -35.79
N ALA A 18 12.80 -6.65 -37.07
CA ALA A 18 12.03 -6.00 -38.12
C ALA A 18 10.52 -6.22 -37.97
N GLY A 19 10.09 -7.40 -37.49
CA GLY A 19 8.70 -7.69 -37.15
C GLY A 19 8.18 -6.79 -36.02
N LEU A 20 8.93 -6.74 -34.91
CA LEU A 20 8.61 -5.89 -33.75
C LEU A 20 8.51 -4.41 -34.13
N LEU A 21 9.44 -3.91 -34.95
CA LEU A 21 9.42 -2.52 -35.39
C LEU A 21 8.22 -2.17 -36.28
N LYS A 22 7.72 -3.13 -37.07
CA LYS A 22 6.48 -2.95 -37.83
C LYS A 22 5.25 -2.89 -36.93
N GLU A 23 5.18 -3.76 -35.92
CA GLU A 23 4.10 -3.78 -34.94
C GLU A 23 4.05 -2.49 -34.11
N LEU A 24 5.21 -1.95 -33.74
CA LEU A 24 5.34 -0.67 -33.05
C LEU A 24 5.19 0.55 -33.98
N HIS A 25 4.85 0.35 -35.26
CA HIS A 25 4.71 1.42 -36.26
C HIS A 25 5.94 2.34 -36.36
N CYS A 26 7.14 1.76 -36.32
CA CYS A 26 8.38 2.52 -36.41
C CYS A 26 8.45 3.30 -37.75
N PRO A 27 8.71 4.62 -37.72
CA PRO A 27 8.70 5.47 -38.92
C PRO A 27 9.90 5.25 -39.85
N ASP A 28 10.95 4.56 -39.40
CA ASP A 28 12.16 4.32 -40.19
C ASP A 28 11.99 3.09 -41.09
N ARG A 29 11.66 3.34 -42.37
CA ARG A 29 11.43 2.31 -43.39
C ARG A 29 12.67 1.44 -43.66
N ALA A 30 13.88 1.94 -43.40
CA ALA A 30 15.11 1.19 -43.61
C ALA A 30 15.31 0.10 -42.53
N LEU A 31 14.78 0.30 -41.33
CA LEU A 31 14.85 -0.65 -40.22
C LEU A 31 13.68 -1.66 -40.24
N CYS A 32 12.54 -1.27 -40.80
CA CYS A 32 11.37 -2.13 -40.98
C CYS A 32 11.39 -2.96 -42.27
N GLY A 33 12.39 -2.78 -43.13
CA GLY A 33 12.53 -3.45 -44.43
C GLY A 33 13.31 -4.78 -44.38
N GLY A 34 13.45 -5.43 -45.53
CA GLY A 34 14.24 -6.67 -45.68
C GLY A 34 15.76 -6.47 -45.48
N ASP A 35 16.24 -5.24 -45.57
CA ASP A 35 17.67 -4.90 -45.50
C ASP A 35 18.13 -4.42 -44.11
N CYS A 36 17.42 -4.82 -43.05
CA CYS A 36 17.68 -4.41 -41.66
C CYS A 36 19.14 -4.62 -41.23
N ALA A 37 19.77 -5.72 -41.67
CA ALA A 37 21.18 -6.02 -41.43
C ALA A 37 22.12 -4.90 -41.94
N THR A 38 21.91 -4.46 -43.18
CA THR A 38 22.74 -3.43 -43.82
C THR A 38 22.46 -2.04 -43.28
N ALA A 39 21.22 -1.80 -42.81
CA ALA A 39 20.83 -0.55 -42.18
C ALA A 39 21.53 -0.39 -40.83
N LEU A 40 21.59 -1.45 -40.00
CA LEU A 40 22.19 -1.43 -38.67
C LEU A 40 23.72 -1.32 -38.67
N GLN A 41 24.40 -1.68 -39.76
CA GLN A 41 25.83 -1.40 -39.91
C GLN A 41 26.15 0.10 -39.95
N LYS A 42 25.16 0.96 -40.24
CA LYS A 42 25.33 2.41 -40.20
C LYS A 42 25.13 2.92 -38.77
N PRO A 43 26.12 3.61 -38.16
CA PRO A 43 26.02 4.06 -36.76
C PRO A 43 24.82 5.00 -36.51
N GLY A 44 24.43 5.77 -37.53
CA GLY A 44 23.25 6.64 -37.46
C GLY A 44 21.91 5.88 -37.38
N ALA A 45 21.82 4.66 -37.92
CA ALA A 45 20.59 3.86 -37.87
C ALA A 45 20.38 3.22 -36.49
N CYS A 46 21.45 2.72 -35.87
CA CYS A 46 21.41 2.21 -34.49
C CYS A 46 20.96 3.27 -33.48
N LEU A 47 21.44 4.51 -33.63
CA LEU A 47 21.02 5.62 -32.77
C LEU A 47 19.53 5.98 -32.96
N ARG A 48 19.02 5.94 -34.20
CA ARG A 48 17.59 6.16 -34.47
C ARG A 48 16.73 5.05 -33.88
N LEU A 49 17.17 3.80 -34.00
CA LEU A 49 16.51 2.64 -33.39
C LEU A 49 16.45 2.77 -31.87
N LEU A 50 17.58 3.03 -31.22
CA LEU A 50 17.64 3.22 -29.77
C LEU A 50 16.76 4.37 -29.31
N ARG A 51 16.79 5.51 -30.02
CA ARG A 51 15.95 6.66 -29.72
C ARG A 51 14.47 6.29 -29.79
N PHE A 52 14.05 5.58 -30.84
CA PHE A 52 12.67 5.12 -31.02
C PHE A 52 12.23 4.17 -29.90
N LEU A 53 13.02 3.15 -29.59
CA LEU A 53 12.72 2.19 -28.52
C LEU A 53 12.68 2.87 -27.14
N CYS A 54 13.56 3.83 -26.89
CA CYS A 54 13.52 4.63 -25.67
C CYS A 54 12.26 5.48 -25.57
N THR A 55 11.79 6.08 -26.67
CA THR A 55 10.54 6.86 -26.67
C THR A 55 9.31 5.98 -26.47
N GLU A 56 9.26 4.79 -27.07
CA GLU A 56 8.17 3.82 -26.84
C GLU A 56 8.18 3.28 -25.41
N LEU A 57 9.35 3.00 -24.85
CA LEU A 57 9.48 2.62 -23.44
C LEU A 57 9.05 3.76 -22.49
N GLN A 58 9.36 5.01 -22.83
CA GLN A 58 8.89 6.16 -22.07
C GLN A 58 7.37 6.34 -22.18
N ALA A 59 6.80 6.19 -23.38
CA ALA A 59 5.37 6.28 -23.62
C ALA A 59 4.59 5.19 -22.87
N SER A 60 5.03 3.93 -22.95
CA SER A 60 4.44 2.82 -22.21
C SER A 60 4.52 3.03 -20.70
N ARG A 61 5.66 3.48 -20.15
CA ARG A 61 5.77 3.86 -18.74
C ARG A 61 4.81 4.98 -18.35
N LEU A 62 4.65 5.99 -19.19
CA LEU A 62 3.68 7.08 -18.95
C LEU A 62 2.22 6.60 -18.99
N LEU A 63 1.91 5.63 -19.85
CA LEU A 63 0.58 5.00 -19.90
C LEU A 63 0.31 4.11 -18.68
N CYS A 64 1.32 3.37 -18.20
CA CYS A 64 1.21 2.60 -16.96
C CYS A 64 1.16 3.48 -15.70
N LEU A 65 1.81 4.64 -15.72
CA LEU A 65 1.82 5.59 -14.60
C LEU A 65 0.64 6.55 -14.60
N ARG A 66 -0.09 6.68 -15.70
CA ARG A 66 -1.42 7.29 -15.67
C ARG A 66 -2.32 6.33 -14.90
N PRO A 67 -2.89 6.73 -13.75
CA PRO A 67 -4.04 6.03 -13.23
C PRO A 67 -5.03 5.99 -14.38
N ARG A 68 -5.53 4.80 -14.73
CA ARG A 68 -6.65 4.64 -15.65
C ARG A 68 -7.72 5.59 -15.14
N ARG A 69 -7.83 6.77 -15.76
CA ARG A 69 -8.85 7.74 -15.44
C ARG A 69 -10.10 7.06 -15.94
N ASP A 70 -10.87 6.52 -15.00
CA ASP A 70 -12.04 5.71 -15.29
C ASP A 70 -12.84 6.37 -16.41
N PRO A 71 -13.17 5.65 -17.50
CA PRO A 71 -14.29 6.11 -18.30
C PRO A 71 -15.49 6.18 -17.36
N SER A 72 -16.09 7.37 -17.29
CA SER A 72 -17.36 7.77 -16.66
C SER A 72 -18.23 6.63 -16.08
N PRO A 73 -18.88 6.83 -14.91
CA PRO A 73 -19.64 5.80 -14.21
C PRO A 73 -20.74 5.23 -15.12
N ALA A 74 -20.52 4.00 -15.59
CA ALA A 74 -21.63 3.13 -15.94
C ALA A 74 -22.36 2.78 -14.65
N GLU A 75 -23.70 2.80 -14.73
CA GLU A 75 -24.61 2.62 -13.60
C GLU A 75 -24.23 1.40 -12.73
N PRO A 76 -24.30 1.52 -11.38
CA PRO A 76 -24.15 0.36 -10.53
C PRO A 76 -25.34 -0.58 -10.76
N LEU A 77 -25.08 -1.75 -11.35
CA LEU A 77 -26.00 -2.87 -11.27
C LEU A 77 -26.21 -3.25 -9.79
N PRO A 78 -27.40 -3.76 -9.43
CA PRO A 78 -27.76 -3.96 -8.04
C PRO A 78 -26.80 -4.94 -7.36
N SER A 79 -26.15 -4.39 -6.35
CA SER A 79 -25.45 -5.03 -5.24
C SER A 79 -25.94 -6.45 -4.94
N GLY A 80 -25.14 -7.43 -5.38
CA GLY A 80 -25.11 -8.78 -4.85
C GLY A 80 -23.71 -9.03 -4.32
N GLU A 81 -23.45 -8.62 -3.07
CA GLU A 81 -22.13 -8.69 -2.41
C GLU A 81 -21.48 -10.10 -2.49
N GLY A 82 -22.29 -11.16 -2.66
CA GLY A 82 -21.78 -12.53 -2.80
C GLY A 82 -21.28 -12.94 -4.20
N ILE A 83 -21.79 -12.35 -5.29
CA ILE A 83 -21.46 -12.80 -6.66
C ILE A 83 -20.16 -12.15 -7.16
N GLU A 84 -19.93 -10.89 -6.79
CA GLU A 84 -18.70 -10.16 -7.16
C GLU A 84 -17.47 -10.67 -6.41
N GLU A 85 -17.61 -11.02 -5.13
CA GLU A 85 -16.53 -11.63 -4.34
C GLU A 85 -16.15 -13.02 -4.86
N GLU A 86 -17.14 -13.84 -5.22
CA GLU A 86 -16.90 -15.17 -5.77
C GLU A 86 -16.24 -15.09 -7.15
N ALA A 87 -16.67 -14.16 -8.01
CA ALA A 87 -16.02 -13.87 -9.28
C ALA A 87 -14.58 -13.37 -9.10
N GLY A 88 -14.34 -12.54 -8.08
CA GLY A 88 -13.01 -12.05 -7.71
C GLY A 88 -12.08 -13.17 -7.26
N MET A 89 -12.53 -14.06 -6.37
CA MET A 89 -11.73 -15.19 -5.90
C MET A 89 -11.35 -16.15 -7.04
N VAL A 90 -12.29 -16.44 -7.95
CA VAL A 90 -12.01 -17.27 -9.13
C VAL A 90 -10.98 -16.62 -10.03
N GLN A 91 -11.08 -15.30 -10.24
CA GLN A 91 -10.12 -14.55 -11.04
C GLN A 91 -8.71 -14.59 -10.42
N GLU A 92 -8.59 -14.38 -9.11
CA GLU A 92 -7.30 -14.45 -8.39
C GLU A 92 -6.68 -15.85 -8.46
N LEU A 93 -7.50 -16.91 -8.34
CA LEU A 93 -7.03 -18.27 -8.50
C LEU A 93 -6.52 -18.54 -9.93
N VAL A 94 -7.24 -18.06 -10.96
CA VAL A 94 -6.80 -18.18 -12.35
C VAL A 94 -5.48 -17.46 -12.59
N LEU A 95 -5.33 -16.24 -12.06
CA LEU A 95 -4.08 -15.47 -12.15
C LEU A 95 -2.93 -16.18 -11.44
N THR A 96 -3.19 -16.77 -10.27
CA THR A 96 -2.20 -17.55 -9.52
C THR A 96 -1.72 -18.76 -10.33
N LEU A 97 -2.65 -19.51 -10.94
CA LEU A 97 -2.30 -20.65 -11.78
C LEU A 97 -1.51 -20.23 -13.02
N GLN A 98 -1.90 -19.14 -13.68
CA GLN A 98 -1.16 -18.59 -14.81
C GLN A 98 0.26 -18.16 -14.42
N ALA A 99 0.42 -17.50 -13.28
CA ALA A 99 1.73 -17.08 -12.76
C ALA A 99 2.64 -18.28 -12.43
N LEU A 100 2.06 -19.39 -11.97
CA LEU A 100 2.78 -20.63 -11.69
C LEU A 100 2.97 -21.54 -12.90
N GLY A 101 2.41 -21.17 -14.06
CA GLY A 101 2.41 -22.00 -15.27
C GLY A 101 1.61 -23.30 -15.13
N LEU A 102 0.64 -23.34 -14.22
CA LEU A 102 -0.22 -24.50 -13.99
C LEU A 102 -1.46 -24.46 -14.92
N PRO A 103 -1.94 -25.61 -15.38
CA PRO A 103 -3.14 -25.68 -16.21
C PRO A 103 -4.37 -25.26 -15.41
N ARG A 104 -5.40 -24.77 -16.11
CA ARG A 104 -6.70 -24.49 -15.50
C ARG A 104 -7.32 -25.79 -14.98
N PRO A 105 -7.91 -25.80 -13.77
CA PRO A 105 -8.53 -26.99 -13.22
C PRO A 105 -9.74 -27.40 -14.08
N MET A 106 -9.90 -28.71 -14.26
CA MET A 106 -11.09 -29.27 -14.91
C MET A 106 -12.28 -29.19 -13.94
N LEU A 107 -13.49 -29.12 -14.50
CA LEU A 107 -14.71 -29.16 -13.68
C LEU A 107 -14.72 -30.44 -12.83
N GLY A 108 -14.90 -30.29 -11.51
CA GLY A 108 -14.84 -31.42 -10.55
C GLY A 108 -13.46 -31.73 -9.97
N THR A 109 -12.43 -30.92 -10.26
CA THR A 109 -11.13 -31.05 -9.58
C THR A 109 -11.27 -30.75 -8.09
N LEU A 110 -10.84 -31.67 -7.22
CA LEU A 110 -10.84 -31.44 -5.78
C LEU A 110 -9.92 -30.28 -5.40
N ALA A 111 -10.42 -29.35 -4.57
CA ALA A 111 -9.64 -28.21 -4.07
C ALA A 111 -8.34 -28.64 -3.38
N SER A 112 -8.35 -29.75 -2.64
CA SER A 112 -7.17 -30.30 -1.96
C SER A 112 -6.09 -30.79 -2.93
N ARG A 113 -6.46 -31.22 -4.13
CA ARG A 113 -5.51 -31.58 -5.19
C ARG A 113 -4.89 -30.33 -5.79
N LEU A 114 -5.73 -29.35 -6.14
CA LEU A 114 -5.28 -28.07 -6.68
C LEU A 114 -4.30 -27.36 -5.73
N LEU A 115 -4.61 -27.30 -4.44
CA LEU A 115 -3.73 -26.69 -3.43
C LEU A 115 -2.40 -27.42 -3.29
N ARG A 116 -2.40 -28.75 -3.44
CA ARG A 116 -1.17 -29.56 -3.41
C ARG A 116 -0.29 -29.30 -4.63
N ASP A 117 -0.90 -29.19 -5.80
CA ASP A 117 -0.20 -28.91 -7.06
C ASP A 117 0.40 -27.49 -7.02
N ILE A 118 -0.37 -26.50 -6.53
CA ILE A 118 0.12 -25.14 -6.27
C ILE A 118 1.29 -25.16 -5.29
N HIS A 119 1.14 -25.83 -4.15
CA HIS A 119 2.18 -25.91 -3.13
C HIS A 119 3.46 -26.57 -3.66
N ALA A 120 3.34 -27.66 -4.40
CA ALA A 120 4.48 -28.34 -5.03
C ALA A 120 5.20 -27.41 -6.02
N LYS A 121 4.44 -26.68 -6.85
CA LYS A 121 5.02 -25.73 -7.83
C LYS A 121 5.71 -24.55 -7.15
N VAL A 122 5.15 -24.03 -6.06
CA VAL A 122 5.78 -22.97 -5.27
C VAL A 122 7.09 -23.46 -4.66
N LEU A 123 7.14 -24.67 -4.10
CA LEU A 123 8.37 -25.26 -3.55
C LEU A 123 9.44 -25.51 -4.62
N GLU A 124 9.04 -25.87 -5.85
CA GLU A 124 9.94 -26.02 -7.00
C GLU A 124 10.58 -24.67 -7.39
N LEU A 125 9.80 -23.58 -7.37
CA LEU A 125 10.26 -22.26 -7.79
C LEU A 125 11.01 -21.49 -6.70
N LEU A 126 10.78 -21.80 -5.42
CA LEU A 126 11.36 -21.10 -4.28
C LEU A 126 12.90 -20.96 -4.34
N PRO A 127 13.68 -21.98 -4.74
CA PRO A 127 15.15 -21.88 -4.83
C PRO A 127 15.65 -20.95 -5.93
N SER A 128 14.81 -20.64 -6.94
CA SER A 128 15.18 -19.72 -8.03
C SER A 128 15.11 -18.25 -7.63
N LEU A 129 14.48 -17.94 -6.49
CA LEU A 129 14.31 -16.58 -6.01
C LEU A 129 15.53 -16.11 -5.20
N PRO A 130 15.82 -14.80 -5.17
CA PRO A 130 16.89 -14.26 -4.34
C PRO A 130 16.70 -14.64 -2.86
N PRO A 131 17.80 -14.85 -2.11
CA PRO A 131 17.72 -15.21 -0.70
C PRO A 131 16.98 -14.12 0.10
N GLY A 132 16.08 -14.53 0.99
CA GLY A 132 15.29 -13.62 1.82
C GLY A 132 14.00 -13.10 1.17
N SER A 133 13.75 -13.39 -0.10
CA SER A 133 12.61 -12.82 -0.84
C SER A 133 11.23 -13.28 -0.36
N LEU A 134 11.11 -14.41 0.33
CA LEU A 134 9.82 -14.95 0.81
C LEU A 134 9.91 -15.44 2.26
N GLN A 135 10.74 -14.81 3.09
CA GLN A 135 10.81 -15.19 4.49
C GLN A 135 9.47 -14.91 5.19
N PRO A 136 8.79 -15.93 5.75
CA PRO A 136 7.54 -15.73 6.45
C PRO A 136 7.79 -14.95 7.74
N LEU A 137 6.82 -14.14 8.14
CA LEU A 137 6.88 -13.44 9.43
C LEU A 137 6.72 -14.43 10.60
N LEU A 138 5.89 -15.46 10.40
CA LEU A 138 5.66 -16.52 11.37
C LEU A 138 6.47 -17.76 10.99
N THR A 139 7.46 -18.12 11.80
CA THR A 139 8.35 -19.28 11.56
C THR A 139 7.96 -20.53 12.34
N TYR A 140 6.99 -20.44 13.25
CA TYR A 140 6.60 -21.54 14.13
C TYR A 140 5.39 -22.28 13.58
N SER A 141 5.36 -23.60 13.77
CA SER A 141 4.15 -24.39 13.56
C SER A 141 3.10 -24.03 14.62
N LEU A 142 1.84 -24.00 14.19
CA LEU A 142 0.70 -23.73 15.04
C LEU A 142 0.02 -25.05 15.40
N ASP A 143 0.06 -25.40 16.68
CA ASP A 143 -0.71 -26.51 17.24
C ASP A 143 -2.16 -26.09 17.49
N ALA A 144 -3.08 -27.03 17.66
CA ALA A 144 -4.51 -26.76 17.91
C ALA A 144 -4.80 -25.65 18.95
N PRO A 145 -4.21 -25.67 20.17
CA PRO A 145 -4.48 -24.60 21.15
C PRO A 145 -3.94 -23.23 20.71
N ARG A 146 -2.88 -23.18 19.89
CA ARG A 146 -2.33 -21.92 19.38
C ARG A 146 -3.20 -21.36 18.26
N TRP A 147 -3.81 -22.23 17.45
CA TRP A 147 -4.81 -21.82 16.47
C TRP A 147 -6.01 -21.16 17.13
N GLU A 148 -6.54 -21.76 18.20
CA GLU A 148 -7.64 -21.18 18.97
C GLU A 148 -7.26 -19.83 19.59
N ALA A 149 -6.06 -19.74 20.16
CA ALA A 149 -5.56 -18.48 20.72
C ALA A 149 -5.38 -17.40 19.65
N LEU A 150 -4.87 -17.76 18.46
CA LEU A 150 -4.69 -16.85 17.33
C LEU A 150 -6.03 -16.35 16.80
N GLU A 151 -7.02 -17.24 16.67
CA GLU A 151 -8.38 -16.90 16.24
C GLU A 151 -9.02 -15.90 17.23
N SER A 152 -8.95 -16.18 18.53
CA SER A 152 -9.44 -15.29 19.59
C SER A 152 -8.76 -13.91 19.54
N LEU A 153 -7.44 -13.88 19.37
CA LEU A 153 -6.68 -12.63 19.23
C LEU A 153 -7.12 -11.85 17.97
N CYS A 154 -7.28 -12.53 16.84
CA CYS A 154 -7.71 -11.90 15.59
C CYS A 154 -9.12 -11.31 15.72
N GLN A 155 -10.05 -12.02 16.37
CA GLN A 155 -11.41 -11.51 16.63
C GLN A 155 -11.38 -10.27 17.54
N SER A 156 -10.61 -10.32 18.63
CA SER A 156 -10.45 -9.18 19.54
C SER A 156 -9.87 -7.95 18.82
N LEU A 157 -8.80 -8.15 18.04
CA LEU A 157 -8.16 -7.08 17.27
C LEU A 157 -9.10 -6.52 16.20
N ARG A 158 -9.83 -7.36 15.47
CA ARG A 158 -10.85 -6.93 14.50
C ARG A 158 -11.88 -6.02 15.15
N GLY A 159 -12.38 -6.39 16.33
CA GLY A 159 -13.29 -5.53 17.10
C GLY A 159 -12.66 -4.18 17.45
N GLN A 160 -11.42 -4.18 17.95
CA GLN A 160 -10.71 -2.93 18.27
C GLN A 160 -10.46 -2.04 17.05
N TYR A 161 -10.02 -2.63 15.93
CA TYR A 161 -9.76 -1.90 14.69
C TYR A 161 -11.05 -1.35 14.09
N CYS A 162 -12.15 -2.11 14.13
CA CYS A 162 -13.47 -1.65 13.72
C CYS A 162 -13.88 -0.41 14.52
N CYS A 163 -13.80 -0.47 15.86
CA CYS A 163 -14.09 0.69 16.72
C CYS A 163 -13.22 1.91 16.39
N ARG A 164 -11.92 1.72 16.16
CA ARG A 164 -11.00 2.81 15.76
C ARG A 164 -11.36 3.39 14.40
N ARG A 165 -11.72 2.55 13.43
CA ARG A 165 -12.15 2.98 12.09
C ARG A 165 -13.47 3.75 12.17
N CYS A 166 -14.46 3.29 12.94
CA CYS A 166 -15.69 4.03 13.23
C CYS A 166 -15.40 5.44 13.76
N LEU A 167 -14.50 5.58 14.74
CA LEU A 167 -14.09 6.88 15.27
C LEU A 167 -13.47 7.76 14.20
N LEU A 168 -12.53 7.23 13.41
CA LEU A 168 -11.86 7.98 12.34
C LEU A 168 -12.84 8.42 11.24
N LEU A 169 -13.78 7.57 10.86
CA LEU A 169 -14.84 7.89 9.90
C LEU A 169 -15.76 8.97 10.45
N LYS A 170 -16.18 8.87 11.72
CA LYS A 170 -16.97 9.92 12.35
C LYS A 170 -16.20 11.24 12.43
N ARG A 171 -14.90 11.20 12.73
CA ARG A 171 -14.03 12.39 12.72
C ARG A 171 -13.95 13.02 11.33
N LEU A 172 -13.84 12.20 10.28
CA LEU A 172 -13.87 12.67 8.89
C LEU A 172 -15.21 13.35 8.57
N ASP A 173 -16.33 12.75 8.98
CA ASP A 173 -17.67 13.31 8.75
C ASP A 173 -17.84 14.67 9.45
N LEU A 174 -17.42 14.77 10.72
CA LEU A 174 -17.47 16.00 11.49
C LEU A 174 -16.53 17.09 10.92
N THR A 175 -15.33 16.70 10.48
CA THR A 175 -14.39 17.64 9.84
C THR A 175 -14.96 18.17 8.53
N THR A 176 -15.58 17.30 7.73
CA THR A 176 -16.26 17.68 6.49
C THR A 176 -17.42 18.62 6.75
N SER A 177 -18.16 18.38 7.83
CA SER A 177 -19.30 19.21 8.26
C SER A 177 -18.82 20.58 8.75
N ALA A 178 -17.70 20.64 9.48
CA ALA A 178 -17.13 21.89 10.00
C ALA A 178 -16.71 22.86 8.88
N PHE A 179 -16.31 22.37 7.70
CA PHE A 179 -16.04 23.26 6.56
C PHE A 179 -17.26 24.09 6.17
N HIS A 180 -18.48 23.60 6.38
CA HIS A 180 -19.71 24.34 6.05
C HIS A 180 -20.01 25.51 7.00
N TRP A 181 -19.19 25.73 8.05
CA TRP A 181 -19.39 26.80 9.01
C TRP A 181 -18.82 28.16 8.56
N SER A 182 -18.04 28.20 7.48
CA SER A 182 -17.59 29.46 6.87
C SER A 182 -18.43 29.81 5.64
N ASP A 183 -18.77 31.08 5.46
CA ASP A 183 -19.60 31.55 4.33
C ASP A 183 -18.98 31.19 2.97
N ARG A 184 -17.65 31.28 2.87
CA ARG A 184 -16.89 30.89 1.67
C ARG A 184 -17.05 29.43 1.30
N ALA A 185 -16.95 28.54 2.28
CA ALA A 185 -17.06 27.10 2.03
C ALA A 185 -18.51 26.63 1.95
N LYS A 186 -19.46 27.36 2.56
CA LYS A 186 -20.90 27.13 2.36
C LYS A 186 -21.30 27.33 0.90
N ALA A 187 -20.75 28.35 0.23
CA ALA A 187 -20.95 28.57 -1.21
C ALA A 187 -20.35 27.45 -2.09
N GLN A 188 -19.35 26.72 -1.59
CA GLN A 188 -18.70 25.59 -2.28
C GLN A 188 -19.14 24.22 -1.73
N GLY A 189 -20.14 24.18 -0.85
CA GLY A 189 -20.52 22.98 -0.10
C GLY A 189 -20.95 21.83 -1.00
N GLU A 190 -21.73 22.12 -2.05
CA GLU A 190 -22.17 21.10 -3.01
C GLU A 190 -21.00 20.54 -3.81
N ALA A 191 -20.04 21.38 -4.24
CA ALA A 191 -18.82 20.91 -4.89
C ALA A 191 -18.00 20.00 -3.95
N ILE A 192 -17.86 20.36 -2.67
CA ILE A 192 -17.17 19.54 -1.68
C ILE A 192 -17.87 18.20 -1.45
N LYS A 193 -19.20 18.18 -1.33
CA LYS A 193 -19.99 16.96 -1.17
C LYS A 193 -19.87 16.04 -2.38
N THR A 194 -19.97 16.57 -3.60
CA THR A 194 -19.86 15.75 -4.82
C THR A 194 -18.54 14.96 -4.88
N VAL A 195 -17.45 15.55 -4.39
CA VAL A 195 -16.14 14.89 -4.34
C VAL A 195 -16.01 13.93 -3.15
N LEU A 196 -16.48 14.31 -1.96
CA LEU A 196 -16.24 13.52 -0.74
C LEU A 196 -17.23 12.38 -0.54
N THR A 197 -18.47 12.49 -1.00
CA THR A 197 -19.48 11.43 -0.85
C THR A 197 -19.05 10.08 -1.44
N PRO A 198 -18.51 9.97 -2.67
CA PRO A 198 -18.06 8.67 -3.19
C PRO A 198 -16.90 8.09 -2.37
N ILE A 199 -15.93 8.93 -1.97
CA ILE A 199 -14.80 8.50 -1.13
C ILE A 199 -15.32 7.98 0.21
N ARG A 200 -16.25 8.70 0.84
CA ARG A 200 -16.81 8.30 2.13
C ARG A 200 -17.61 7.01 2.06
N LYS A 201 -18.35 6.79 0.97
CA LYS A 201 -19.10 5.55 0.71
C LYS A 201 -18.19 4.34 0.53
N ALA A 202 -17.02 4.52 -0.08
CA ALA A 202 -16.03 3.46 -0.24
C ALA A 202 -15.29 3.09 1.06
N LEU A 203 -15.40 3.90 2.12
CA LEU A 203 -14.72 3.66 3.39
C LEU A 203 -15.62 2.93 4.39
N THR A 204 -15.25 1.69 4.68
CA THR A 204 -15.95 0.80 5.61
C THR A 204 -15.25 0.73 6.98
N PRO A 205 -15.98 0.60 8.10
CA PRO A 205 -15.36 0.32 9.39
C PRO A 205 -14.83 -1.12 9.52
N GLU A 206 -15.35 -2.06 8.72
CA GLU A 206 -14.91 -3.44 8.68
C GLU A 206 -13.46 -3.57 8.18
N THR A 207 -12.81 -4.66 8.56
CA THR A 207 -11.43 -4.97 8.17
C THR A 207 -11.40 -6.17 7.25
N ASP A 208 -10.75 -6.03 6.10
CA ASP A 208 -10.58 -7.13 5.13
C ASP A 208 -9.45 -8.11 5.53
N VAL A 209 -8.75 -7.82 6.63
CA VAL A 209 -7.64 -8.63 7.12
C VAL A 209 -8.16 -9.90 7.78
N SER A 210 -7.76 -11.05 7.23
CA SER A 210 -8.05 -12.38 7.75
C SER A 210 -6.81 -13.10 8.27
N ILE A 211 -7.01 -14.21 8.97
CA ILE A 211 -5.90 -15.03 9.48
C ILE A 211 -5.02 -15.51 8.33
N ALA A 212 -5.61 -15.82 7.16
CA ALA A 212 -4.84 -16.17 5.97
C ALA A 212 -3.87 -15.05 5.57
N HIS A 213 -4.29 -13.78 5.65
CA HIS A 213 -3.42 -12.63 5.38
C HIS A 213 -2.29 -12.51 6.42
N VAL A 214 -2.56 -12.81 7.69
CA VAL A 214 -1.54 -12.80 8.76
C VAL A 214 -0.51 -13.89 8.54
N LEU A 215 -0.93 -15.09 8.10
CA LEU A 215 -0.04 -16.22 7.82
C LEU A 215 0.77 -16.02 6.54
N ALA A 216 0.17 -15.40 5.53
CA ALA A 216 0.84 -15.00 4.30
C ALA A 216 1.79 -13.81 4.51
N ALA A 217 1.76 -13.16 5.68
CA ALA A 217 2.60 -12.01 5.96
C ALA A 217 4.08 -12.39 5.95
N ARG A 218 4.85 -11.65 5.16
CA ARG A 218 6.30 -11.80 5.04
C ARG A 218 7.04 -10.92 6.04
N ALA A 219 8.29 -11.26 6.32
CA ALA A 219 9.14 -10.56 7.27
C ALA A 219 9.32 -9.06 6.92
N ASP A 220 9.31 -8.69 5.64
CA ASP A 220 9.41 -7.30 5.18
C ASP A 220 8.19 -6.45 5.58
N LEU A 221 6.99 -7.04 5.72
CA LEU A 221 5.80 -6.33 6.19
C LEU A 221 5.90 -5.86 7.66
N SER A 222 6.78 -6.47 8.46
CA SER A 222 7.03 -6.01 9.83
C SER A 222 7.79 -4.68 9.89
N ARG A 223 8.39 -4.24 8.78
CA ARG A 223 9.16 -3.00 8.73
C ARG A 223 8.21 -1.81 8.71
N LEU A 224 8.07 -1.17 9.88
CA LEU A 224 7.31 0.08 10.00
C LEU A 224 7.99 1.19 9.18
N VAL A 225 7.33 1.64 8.12
CA VAL A 225 7.76 2.80 7.36
C VAL A 225 7.28 4.05 8.10
N PRO A 226 8.16 5.02 8.42
CA PRO A 226 7.75 6.25 9.08
C PRO A 226 6.67 6.98 8.29
N ALA A 227 5.66 7.49 8.99
CA ALA A 227 4.60 8.31 8.38
C ALA A 227 5.15 9.60 7.72
N THR A 228 6.34 10.03 8.10
CA THR A 228 7.08 11.17 7.52
C THR A 228 7.90 10.81 6.29
N SER A 229 7.93 9.54 5.88
CA SER A 229 8.68 9.08 4.71
C SER A 229 8.20 9.75 3.43
N LYS A 230 9.10 9.86 2.45
CA LYS A 230 8.82 10.49 1.16
C LYS A 230 7.63 9.81 0.43
N SER A 231 7.53 8.49 0.51
CA SER A 231 6.42 7.71 -0.06
C SER A 231 5.09 8.02 0.65
N ALA A 232 5.07 8.01 1.99
CA ALA A 232 3.87 8.36 2.76
C ALA A 232 3.42 9.81 2.52
N ARG A 233 4.37 10.73 2.32
CA ARG A 233 4.08 12.14 2.03
C ARG A 233 3.70 12.42 0.58
N GLN A 234 3.90 11.49 -0.35
CA GLN A 234 3.61 11.70 -1.76
C GLN A 234 2.11 11.93 -2.00
N GLY A 235 1.25 11.16 -1.33
CA GLY A 235 -0.21 11.29 -1.41
C GLY A 235 -0.79 12.48 -0.63
N THR A 236 -0.05 13.02 0.34
CA THR A 236 -0.45 14.16 1.17
C THR A 236 0.30 15.45 0.82
N CYS A 237 1.07 15.44 -0.27
CA CYS A 237 1.81 16.59 -0.75
C CYS A 237 0.83 17.59 -1.38
N CYS A 238 0.58 18.70 -0.70
CA CYS A 238 -0.20 19.82 -1.23
C CYS A 238 0.66 21.10 -1.24
N ALA A 239 0.24 22.11 -1.99
CA ALA A 239 0.93 23.40 -2.06
C ALA A 239 1.13 24.02 -0.67
N ILE A 240 0.21 23.77 0.27
CA ILE A 240 0.27 24.23 1.66
C ILE A 240 1.37 23.48 2.44
N ASN A 241 1.46 22.16 2.31
CA ASN A 241 2.45 21.31 3.00
C ASN A 241 3.89 21.45 2.46
N LYS A 242 4.08 22.27 1.41
CA LYS A 242 5.40 22.64 0.86
C LYS A 242 5.94 23.95 1.46
N VAL A 243 5.10 24.74 2.12
CA VAL A 243 5.55 25.96 2.79
C VAL A 243 6.24 25.57 4.07
N LEU A 244 7.54 25.88 4.19
CA LEU A 244 8.25 25.82 5.46
C LEU A 244 7.59 26.84 6.38
N MET A 245 6.76 26.37 7.33
CA MET A 245 6.27 27.25 8.37
C MET A 245 7.49 27.82 9.10
N GLY A 246 7.59 29.16 9.14
CA GLY A 246 8.65 29.86 9.86
C GLY A 246 8.65 29.53 11.35
N ASN A 247 9.47 30.21 12.15
CA ASN A 247 9.52 30.00 13.60
C ASN A 247 8.12 30.14 14.21
N MET A 248 7.51 29.00 14.54
CA MET A 248 6.22 28.96 15.19
C MET A 248 6.42 29.48 16.61
N PRO A 249 5.71 30.55 17.02
CA PRO A 249 5.81 31.05 18.38
C PRO A 249 5.41 29.93 19.33
N ASP A 250 6.15 29.81 20.44
CA ASP A 250 5.90 28.77 21.43
C ASP A 250 4.44 28.84 21.88
N ARG A 251 3.71 27.75 21.68
CA ARG A 251 2.30 27.66 22.05
C ARG A 251 2.12 27.32 23.53
N GLY A 252 3.21 27.24 24.29
CA GLY A 252 3.20 26.89 25.70
C GLY A 252 2.69 25.48 25.95
N GLY A 253 2.57 25.12 27.23
CA GLY A 253 2.08 23.80 27.63
C GLY A 253 3.17 22.73 27.70
N ARG A 254 4.45 23.10 27.72
CA ARG A 254 5.48 22.16 28.13
C ARG A 254 5.18 21.78 29.59
N PRO A 255 5.07 20.49 29.92
CA PRO A 255 4.80 20.05 31.29
C PRO A 255 5.78 20.63 32.32
N ASN A 256 6.98 21.00 31.87
CA ASN A 256 8.07 21.54 32.67
C ASN A 256 7.94 23.06 32.95
N GLU A 257 7.06 23.76 32.21
CA GLU A 257 6.81 25.21 32.31
C GLU A 257 5.50 25.52 33.06
N LEU A 258 4.67 24.50 33.30
CA LEU A 258 3.47 24.59 34.13
C LEU A 258 3.89 24.56 35.59
N GLU A 259 3.94 25.73 36.23
CA GLU A 259 3.97 25.81 37.69
C GLU A 259 2.67 25.19 38.22
N ALA A 260 2.80 24.10 39.00
CA ALA A 260 1.63 23.44 39.57
C ALA A 260 0.83 24.48 40.40
N PRO A 261 -0.49 24.62 40.18
CA PRO A 261 -1.28 25.57 40.93
C PRO A 261 -1.12 25.26 42.42
N MET A 262 -0.67 26.25 43.18
CA MET A 262 -0.40 26.11 44.61
C MET A 262 -1.70 25.64 45.30
N PRO A 263 -1.70 24.49 45.99
CA PRO A 263 -2.90 24.01 46.65
C PRO A 263 -3.29 25.02 47.74
N SER A 264 -4.50 25.56 47.66
CA SER A 264 -5.05 26.39 48.72
C SER A 264 -5.25 25.52 49.96
N TRP A 265 -4.51 25.81 51.03
CA TRP A 265 -4.72 25.18 52.32
C TRP A 265 -6.03 25.71 52.90
N GLN A 266 -7.06 24.88 52.94
CA GLN A 266 -8.23 25.15 53.75
C GLN A 266 -7.85 24.95 55.22
N SER A 267 -8.21 25.90 56.08
CA SER A 267 -8.08 25.76 57.53
C SER A 267 -8.72 24.44 57.95
N ARG A 268 -7.95 23.58 58.62
CA ARG A 268 -8.46 22.36 59.26
C ARG A 268 -9.62 22.78 60.16
N ARG A 269 -10.83 22.32 59.87
CA ARG A 269 -11.93 22.40 60.85
C ARG A 269 -11.48 21.61 62.07
N GLU A 270 -11.46 22.26 63.22
CA GLU A 270 -11.38 21.55 64.50
C GLU A 270 -12.67 20.75 64.62
N ASP A 271 -12.60 19.45 64.31
CA ASP A 271 -13.47 18.45 64.90
C ASP A 271 -12.68 17.14 65.02
N GLY A 272 -12.78 16.57 66.22
CA GLY A 272 -11.80 15.67 66.80
C GLY A 272 -11.64 14.31 66.10
N GLY A 273 -10.46 13.71 66.28
CA GLY A 273 -10.32 12.26 66.14
C GLY A 273 -8.99 11.77 65.54
N GLY A 274 -8.03 11.55 66.44
CA GLY A 274 -6.89 10.62 66.37
C GLY A 274 -6.50 9.94 65.06
N ARG A 275 -5.20 10.05 64.71
CA ARG A 275 -4.24 8.93 64.73
C ARG A 275 -2.85 9.37 64.25
N LYS A 276 -1.85 8.89 64.98
CA LYS A 276 -0.41 8.99 64.71
C LYS A 276 -0.08 8.58 63.27
N ALA A 277 0.70 9.39 62.56
CA ALA A 277 1.51 8.92 61.43
C ALA A 277 2.75 9.79 61.23
N GLY A 278 3.92 9.15 61.40
CA GLY A 278 5.12 9.32 60.57
C GLY A 278 5.77 10.69 60.47
N ARG A 279 6.84 10.91 61.26
CA ARG A 279 7.88 11.89 60.95
C ARG A 279 8.58 11.47 59.64
N GLN A 280 8.58 12.32 58.62
CA GLN A 280 9.61 12.32 57.59
C GLN A 280 10.11 13.75 57.40
N CYS A 281 11.37 13.96 57.78
CA CYS A 281 12.12 15.19 57.61
C CYS A 281 12.73 15.21 56.20
N TRP A 282 12.36 16.18 55.37
CA TRP A 282 13.03 16.45 54.10
C TRP A 282 13.78 17.77 54.18
N GLY A 283 15.09 17.69 53.98
CA GLY A 283 16.04 18.78 54.13
C GLY A 283 15.90 19.87 53.08
N ARG A 284 16.01 21.12 53.54
CA ARG A 284 16.18 22.32 52.71
C ARG A 284 17.52 22.26 51.97
N LYS A 285 17.49 22.15 50.64
CA LYS A 285 18.60 22.59 49.79
C LYS A 285 18.39 24.05 49.39
N LYS A 286 19.30 24.92 49.82
CA LYS A 286 19.36 26.35 49.47
C LYS A 286 19.62 26.52 47.97
N LYS A 287 18.80 27.33 47.29
CA LYS A 287 19.15 27.96 46.00
C LYS A 287 20.28 28.96 46.25
N LYS A 288 21.39 28.81 45.51
CA LYS A 288 22.43 29.83 45.39
C LYS A 288 21.99 30.83 44.32
N LYS A 289 22.24 32.11 44.58
CA LYS A 289 21.98 33.26 43.72
C LYS A 289 22.58 33.08 42.33
#